data_AF-A0A7C3QPL3-F1
#
_entry.id   AF-A0A7C3QPL3-F1
#
_cell.length_a   1.000
_cell.length_b   1.000
_cell.length_c   1.000
_cell.angle_alpha   90.00
_cell.angle_beta   90.00
_cell.angle_gamma   90.00
#
_symmetry.space_group_name_H-M   'P 1'
#
loop_
_entity.id
_entity.type
_entity.pdbx_description
1 polymer ?
#
loop_
_entity_poly.entity_id
_entity_poly.type
_entity_poly.pdbx_seq_one_letter_code
_entity_poly.pdbx_strand_id
1 'polypeptide(L)'
;MFLKDEHKWNLFFFSGIISLLSSILISCSTYSTGLAANYEHPRVVLTSAVNSDDLSHPTKNFLIVNNLLEEYEKNPMVVILDLDTELRVKKERPLALFLSELCYAAAKKIDLDDSVYTKYYGSALIYAYSFLFDKNLGAEPDPYSLFFRTGIDLYNRSLAALIRHAHYTKKLALPGDLSFPVMRGRVVISSLESDMTWMPETFIHILVAYDYKAAGFRSHQSGYGMGTPLILIRRFPEQEEVTEKDRFEFFAGMDQAYPATAFFTLEESYVTGDKLEIKAKAHLFDPLRRSRIKTDTMNVPLEIDLSAPLAFMLSKSEKESVYVGRVYGEGGVEKEGLYMIHPYDKNKIPVVFLHGLVSSPYIWFAMINDLLGDKEIRERYQFWVYWYPTAPPIFISSAQFRERLYRLSRAFETETHPSFQSMVLVGHSMGGLISKTTAQ
;
A
#
# COMPACT_ATOMS: atom_id res chain seq x y z
N MET A 1 -61.20 61.36 -21.65
CA MET A 1 -61.80 60.62 -22.77
C MET A 1 -60.70 60.31 -23.77
N PHE A 2 -60.11 59.12 -23.69
CA PHE A 2 -59.53 58.35 -24.80
C PHE A 2 -59.04 57.01 -24.22
N LEU A 3 -59.81 55.97 -24.49
CA LEU A 3 -59.45 54.55 -24.41
C LEU A 3 -58.68 54.19 -25.68
N LYS A 4 -57.61 53.40 -25.55
CA LYS A 4 -57.30 52.20 -26.36
C LYS A 4 -55.85 51.78 -26.14
N ASP A 5 -55.65 50.56 -25.63
CA ASP A 5 -54.80 49.54 -26.26
C ASP A 5 -54.69 48.28 -25.37
N GLU A 6 -55.66 47.36 -25.52
CA GLU A 6 -55.68 46.05 -24.84
C GLU A 6 -55.32 44.85 -25.75
N HIS A 7 -54.68 45.05 -26.91
CA HIS A 7 -54.48 43.95 -27.87
C HIS A 7 -53.03 43.52 -28.15
N LYS A 8 -52.02 43.95 -27.38
CA LYS A 8 -50.61 43.55 -27.63
C LYS A 8 -50.02 42.51 -26.68
N TRP A 9 -50.72 42.10 -25.61
CA TRP A 9 -50.15 41.18 -24.61
C TRP A 9 -50.41 39.68 -24.85
N ASN A 10 -51.30 39.31 -25.78
CA ASN A 10 -51.69 37.91 -25.96
C ASN A 10 -50.85 37.09 -26.95
N LEU A 11 -50.10 37.72 -27.87
CA LEU A 11 -49.32 36.99 -28.88
C LEU A 11 -47.92 36.56 -28.38
N PHE A 12 -47.28 37.36 -27.52
CA PHE A 12 -45.97 37.00 -26.94
C PHE A 12 -46.07 35.95 -25.83
N PHE A 13 -47.15 35.97 -25.04
CA PHE A 13 -47.39 34.97 -24.00
C PHE A 13 -47.70 33.58 -24.60
N PHE A 14 -48.48 33.51 -25.68
CA PHE A 14 -48.78 32.23 -26.33
C PHE A 14 -47.58 31.62 -27.06
N SER A 15 -46.71 32.43 -27.68
CA SER A 15 -45.46 31.94 -28.31
C SER A 15 -44.47 31.35 -27.28
N GLY A 16 -44.32 32.00 -26.12
CA GLY A 16 -43.47 31.49 -25.03
C GLY A 16 -44.00 30.21 -24.41
N ILE A 17 -45.32 30.09 -24.26
CA ILE A 17 -45.99 28.90 -23.72
C ILE A 17 -45.89 27.72 -24.71
N ILE A 18 -45.99 27.95 -26.02
CA ILE A 18 -45.83 26.87 -27.03
C ILE A 18 -44.38 26.38 -27.11
N SER A 19 -43.36 27.25 -26.97
CA SER A 19 -41.96 26.80 -26.86
C SER A 19 -41.71 26.02 -25.57
N LEU A 20 -42.24 26.45 -24.42
CA LEU A 20 -42.10 25.72 -23.15
C LEU A 20 -42.85 24.37 -23.20
N LEU A 21 -44.03 24.32 -23.79
CA LEU A 21 -44.79 23.08 -24.01
C LEU A 21 -44.12 22.15 -25.03
N SER A 22 -43.45 22.67 -26.06
CA SER A 22 -42.68 21.86 -27.00
C SER A 22 -41.46 21.19 -26.33
N SER A 23 -40.82 21.84 -25.36
CA SER A 23 -39.75 21.23 -24.54
C SER A 23 -40.27 20.24 -23.49
N ILE A 24 -41.50 20.40 -22.99
CA ILE A 24 -42.11 19.47 -22.04
C ILE A 24 -42.67 18.22 -22.76
N LEU A 25 -43.15 18.37 -24.00
CA LEU A 25 -43.70 17.29 -24.83
C LEU A 25 -42.63 16.40 -25.51
N ILE A 26 -41.35 16.77 -25.45
CA ILE A 26 -40.22 15.93 -25.92
C ILE A 26 -39.61 15.09 -24.77
N SER A 27 -40.07 15.27 -23.52
CA SER A 27 -39.48 14.58 -22.35
C SER A 27 -40.07 13.20 -22.02
N CYS A 28 -40.86 12.60 -22.92
CA CYS A 28 -41.31 11.20 -22.80
C CYS A 28 -40.51 10.26 -23.72
N SER A 29 -39.21 10.50 -23.87
CA SER A 29 -38.34 9.46 -24.43
C SER A 29 -37.87 8.55 -23.29
N THR A 30 -38.27 7.28 -23.32
CA THR A 30 -37.75 6.25 -22.42
C THR A 30 -36.24 6.07 -22.58
N TYR A 31 -35.72 6.43 -23.76
CA TYR A 31 -34.32 6.35 -24.12
C TYR A 31 -33.86 7.71 -24.63
N SER A 32 -32.79 8.23 -24.04
CA SER A 32 -32.14 9.46 -24.47
C SER A 32 -30.64 9.24 -24.57
N THR A 33 -29.98 10.02 -25.42
CA THR A 33 -28.52 10.03 -25.55
C THR A 33 -28.02 11.43 -25.30
N GLY A 34 -27.08 11.59 -24.36
CA GLY A 34 -26.38 12.85 -24.10
C GLY A 34 -24.93 12.81 -24.61
N LEU A 35 -24.37 13.98 -24.89
CA LEU A 35 -22.92 14.13 -25.06
C LEU A 35 -22.26 13.93 -23.69
N ALA A 36 -21.52 12.83 -23.54
CA ALA A 36 -20.72 12.56 -22.36
C ALA A 36 -19.42 13.37 -22.39
N ALA A 37 -18.90 13.76 -21.23
CA ALA A 37 -17.58 14.38 -21.16
C ALA A 37 -16.48 13.39 -21.60
N ASN A 38 -15.38 13.90 -22.17
CA ASN A 38 -14.32 13.08 -22.79
C ASN A 38 -13.76 11.92 -21.89
N TYR A 39 -13.90 12.02 -20.57
CA TYR A 39 -13.40 11.02 -19.61
C TYR A 39 -14.50 10.37 -18.76
N GLU A 40 -15.77 10.63 -19.06
CA GLU A 40 -16.90 10.10 -18.28
C GLU A 40 -17.05 8.59 -18.47
N HIS A 41 -17.04 8.11 -19.72
CA HIS A 41 -17.16 6.68 -20.00
C HIS A 41 -16.01 5.85 -19.39
N PRO A 42 -14.71 6.21 -19.53
CA PRO A 42 -13.63 5.52 -18.82
C PRO A 42 -13.80 5.51 -17.29
N ARG A 43 -14.27 6.62 -16.69
CA ARG A 43 -14.52 6.67 -15.24
C ARG A 43 -15.62 5.71 -14.80
N VAL A 44 -16.74 5.69 -15.54
CA VAL A 44 -17.86 4.78 -15.26
C VAL A 44 -17.41 3.32 -15.39
N VAL A 45 -16.65 2.99 -16.43
CA VAL A 45 -16.14 1.64 -16.64
C VAL A 45 -15.23 1.21 -15.48
N LEU A 46 -14.36 2.09 -14.98
CA LEU A 46 -13.45 1.79 -13.87
C LEU A 46 -14.10 1.84 -12.47
N THR A 47 -15.39 2.16 -12.37
CA THR A 47 -16.08 2.29 -11.08
C THR A 47 -16.21 0.93 -10.42
N SER A 48 -15.91 0.85 -9.11
CA SER A 48 -16.10 -0.32 -8.26
C SER A 48 -16.35 0.10 -6.81
N ALA A 49 -16.76 -0.84 -5.97
CA ALA A 49 -16.92 -0.60 -4.53
C ALA A 49 -15.62 -0.17 -3.83
N VAL A 50 -14.46 -0.46 -4.43
CA VAL A 50 -13.15 -0.09 -3.90
C VAL A 50 -12.85 1.40 -4.06
N ASN A 51 -13.21 1.98 -5.21
CA ASN A 51 -12.84 3.35 -5.58
C ASN A 51 -14.04 4.32 -5.60
N SER A 52 -15.23 3.85 -5.24
CA SER A 52 -16.47 4.64 -5.19
C SER A 52 -17.44 4.08 -4.16
N ASP A 53 -18.58 4.76 -3.94
CA ASP A 53 -19.69 4.26 -3.14
C ASP A 53 -20.70 3.40 -3.94
N ASP A 54 -20.49 3.23 -5.25
CA ASP A 54 -21.34 2.39 -6.11
C ASP A 54 -20.65 1.05 -6.42
N LEU A 55 -21.45 0.08 -6.84
CA LEU A 55 -20.97 -1.20 -7.37
C LEU A 55 -20.45 -1.01 -8.79
N SER A 56 -19.53 -1.87 -9.22
CA SER A 56 -19.14 -1.94 -10.62
C SER A 56 -20.35 -2.25 -11.50
N HIS A 57 -20.33 -1.71 -12.73
CA HIS A 57 -21.41 -1.91 -13.70
C HIS A 57 -21.78 -3.40 -13.87
N PRO A 58 -20.82 -4.35 -13.97
CA PRO A 58 -21.16 -5.76 -14.13
C PRO A 58 -21.81 -6.39 -12.89
N THR A 59 -21.36 -6.06 -11.67
CA THR A 59 -21.99 -6.54 -10.44
C THR A 59 -23.40 -5.97 -10.28
N LYS A 60 -23.58 -4.69 -10.58
CA LYS A 60 -24.89 -4.03 -10.57
C LYS A 60 -25.84 -4.64 -11.59
N ASN A 61 -25.37 -4.87 -12.81
CA ASN A 61 -26.15 -5.53 -13.86
C ASN A 61 -26.52 -6.97 -13.47
N PHE A 62 -25.60 -7.71 -12.84
CA PHE A 62 -25.90 -9.04 -12.30
C PHE A 62 -27.04 -8.99 -11.28
N LEU A 63 -27.03 -8.05 -10.34
CA LEU A 63 -28.13 -7.89 -9.38
C LEU A 63 -29.44 -7.50 -10.07
N ILE A 64 -29.42 -6.62 -11.06
CA ILE A 64 -30.63 -6.18 -11.79
C ILE A 64 -31.26 -7.34 -12.55
N VAL A 65 -30.46 -8.07 -13.36
CA VAL A 65 -30.95 -9.18 -14.18
C VAL A 65 -31.55 -10.30 -13.33
N ASN A 66 -31.03 -10.50 -12.11
CA ASN A 66 -31.54 -11.49 -11.17
C ASN A 66 -32.60 -10.95 -10.19
N ASN A 67 -33.03 -9.69 -10.33
CA ASN A 67 -33.98 -9.03 -9.43
C ASN A 67 -33.55 -9.05 -7.94
N LEU A 68 -32.25 -8.89 -7.69
CA LEU A 68 -31.63 -8.92 -6.36
C LEU A 68 -31.21 -7.54 -5.85
N LEU A 69 -31.28 -6.49 -6.67
CA LEU A 69 -30.74 -5.18 -6.31
C LEU A 69 -31.42 -4.57 -5.07
N GLU A 70 -32.74 -4.47 -5.07
CA GLU A 70 -33.48 -3.93 -3.92
C GLU A 70 -33.33 -4.80 -2.67
N GLU A 71 -33.27 -6.12 -2.84
CA GLU A 71 -33.12 -7.05 -1.72
C GLU A 71 -31.72 -6.94 -1.10
N TYR A 72 -30.69 -6.74 -1.91
CA TYR A 72 -29.33 -6.51 -1.43
C TYR A 72 -29.22 -5.18 -0.66
N GLU A 73 -29.91 -4.14 -1.11
CA GLU A 73 -29.93 -2.85 -0.41
C GLU A 73 -30.59 -2.94 0.97
N LYS A 74 -31.61 -3.79 1.11
CA LYS A 74 -32.34 -4.01 2.38
C LYS A 74 -31.62 -5.00 3.30
N ASN A 75 -31.23 -6.16 2.76
CA ASN A 75 -30.73 -7.33 3.50
C ASN A 75 -29.48 -7.93 2.83
N PRO A 76 -28.33 -7.21 2.81
CA PRO A 76 -27.16 -7.63 2.05
C PRO A 76 -26.64 -9.01 2.47
N MET A 77 -26.68 -9.34 3.77
CA MET A 77 -26.18 -10.61 4.28
C MET A 77 -26.95 -11.82 3.74
N VAL A 78 -28.27 -11.71 3.60
CA VAL A 78 -29.13 -12.81 3.11
C VAL A 78 -28.81 -13.09 1.65
N VAL A 79 -28.81 -12.03 0.82
CA VAL A 79 -28.46 -12.14 -0.61
C VAL A 79 -27.07 -12.73 -0.80
N ILE A 80 -26.09 -12.30 -0.02
CA ILE A 80 -24.72 -12.82 -0.10
C ILE A 80 -24.66 -14.31 0.29
N LEU A 81 -25.39 -14.76 1.30
CA LEU A 81 -25.42 -16.17 1.72
C LEU A 81 -26.11 -17.08 0.69
N ASP A 82 -27.16 -16.59 0.05
CA ASP A 82 -27.85 -17.31 -1.02
C ASP A 82 -26.95 -17.44 -2.25
N LEU A 83 -26.33 -16.34 -2.67
CA LEU A 83 -25.37 -16.32 -3.79
C LEU A 83 -24.11 -17.15 -3.50
N ASP A 84 -23.64 -17.21 -2.25
CA ASP A 84 -22.54 -18.11 -1.87
C ASP A 84 -22.93 -19.60 -2.02
N THR A 85 -24.17 -19.95 -1.66
CA THR A 85 -24.72 -21.29 -1.91
C THR A 85 -24.69 -21.60 -3.40
N GLU A 86 -25.12 -20.64 -4.22
CA GLU A 86 -25.09 -20.76 -5.68
C GLU A 86 -23.67 -20.88 -6.23
N LEU A 87 -22.70 -20.12 -5.71
CA LEU A 87 -21.29 -20.23 -6.09
C LEU A 87 -20.75 -21.63 -5.84
N ARG A 88 -21.07 -22.24 -4.70
CA ARG A 88 -20.61 -23.61 -4.37
C ARG A 88 -21.24 -24.68 -5.27
N VAL A 89 -22.49 -24.47 -5.69
CA VAL A 89 -23.21 -25.40 -6.58
C VAL A 89 -22.76 -25.24 -8.04
N LYS A 90 -22.81 -24.02 -8.57
CA LYS A 90 -22.55 -23.74 -10.00
C LYS A 90 -21.07 -23.58 -10.33
N LYS A 91 -20.26 -23.13 -9.36
CA LYS A 91 -18.81 -22.90 -9.49
C LYS A 91 -18.46 -21.94 -10.64
N GLU A 92 -19.27 -20.91 -10.81
CA GLU A 92 -19.04 -19.87 -11.81
C GLU A 92 -18.05 -18.82 -11.30
N ARG A 93 -16.90 -18.66 -11.99
CA ARG A 93 -15.86 -17.69 -11.60
C ARG A 93 -16.38 -16.25 -11.44
N PRO A 94 -17.20 -15.67 -12.36
CA PRO A 94 -17.67 -14.30 -12.21
C PRO A 94 -18.48 -14.06 -10.93
N LEU A 95 -19.22 -15.07 -10.46
CA LEU A 95 -20.02 -14.97 -9.24
C LEU A 95 -19.14 -14.77 -7.99
N ALA A 96 -17.94 -15.35 -7.95
CA ALA A 96 -16.98 -15.08 -6.88
C ALA A 96 -16.52 -13.61 -6.87
N LEU A 97 -16.32 -12.99 -8.03
CA LEU A 97 -15.99 -11.57 -8.09
C LEU A 97 -17.15 -10.70 -7.60
N PHE A 98 -18.38 -10.99 -8.03
CA PHE A 98 -19.56 -10.25 -7.61
C PHE A 98 -19.78 -10.37 -6.09
N LEU A 99 -19.72 -11.58 -5.55
CA LEU A 99 -19.79 -11.81 -4.10
C LEU A 99 -18.71 -11.04 -3.33
N SER A 100 -17.48 -10.99 -3.86
CA SER A 100 -16.40 -10.21 -3.28
C SER A 100 -16.76 -8.72 -3.22
N GLU A 101 -17.26 -8.15 -4.31
CA GLU A 101 -17.59 -6.74 -4.38
C GLU A 101 -18.79 -6.38 -3.49
N LEU A 102 -19.83 -7.22 -3.47
CA LEU A 102 -20.98 -7.06 -2.57
C LEU A 102 -20.56 -7.09 -1.11
N CYS A 103 -19.69 -8.03 -0.72
CA CYS A 103 -19.16 -8.08 0.63
C CYS A 103 -18.38 -6.81 0.96
N TYR A 104 -17.51 -6.35 0.07
CA TYR A 104 -16.71 -5.14 0.26
C TYR A 104 -17.61 -3.89 0.41
N ALA A 105 -18.60 -3.74 -0.47
CA ALA A 105 -19.56 -2.62 -0.44
C ALA A 105 -20.41 -2.60 0.83
N ALA A 106 -20.86 -3.77 1.30
CA ALA A 106 -21.57 -3.89 2.57
C ALA A 106 -20.67 -3.52 3.76
N ALA A 107 -19.41 -3.97 3.75
CA ALA A 107 -18.44 -3.71 4.81
C ALA A 107 -18.10 -2.22 4.99
N LYS A 108 -18.12 -1.43 3.91
CA LYS A 108 -17.87 0.02 3.97
C LYS A 108 -18.83 0.81 4.86
N LYS A 109 -20.03 0.27 5.09
CA LYS A 109 -21.08 0.90 5.91
C LYS A 109 -20.99 0.51 7.38
N ILE A 110 -20.02 -0.33 7.75
CA ILE A 110 -19.88 -0.91 9.08
C ILE A 110 -18.69 -0.26 9.77
N ASP A 111 -18.88 0.09 11.04
CA ASP A 111 -17.83 0.68 11.86
C ASP A 111 -16.71 -0.32 12.12
N LEU A 112 -15.50 0.22 12.28
CA LEU A 112 -14.28 -0.58 12.39
C LEU A 112 -14.32 -1.54 13.59
N ASP A 113 -14.96 -1.18 14.70
CA ASP A 113 -15.01 -1.96 15.94
C ASP A 113 -16.09 -3.06 15.95
N ASP A 114 -16.99 -3.07 14.97
CA ASP A 114 -18.02 -4.09 14.87
C ASP A 114 -17.43 -5.42 14.39
N SER A 115 -17.75 -6.50 15.10
CA SER A 115 -17.41 -7.88 14.69
C SER A 115 -17.82 -8.22 13.25
N VAL A 116 -18.90 -7.62 12.74
CA VAL A 116 -19.43 -7.84 11.39
C VAL A 116 -18.50 -7.24 10.33
N TYR A 117 -17.70 -6.22 10.65
CA TYR A 117 -16.69 -5.63 9.77
C TYR A 117 -15.74 -6.69 9.21
N THR A 118 -15.17 -7.50 10.11
CA THR A 118 -14.24 -8.57 9.73
C THR A 118 -14.92 -9.68 8.95
N LYS A 119 -16.21 -9.94 9.21
CA LYS A 119 -16.97 -10.98 8.52
C LYS A 119 -17.14 -10.63 7.04
N TYR A 120 -17.53 -9.40 6.72
CA TYR A 120 -17.67 -8.97 5.33
C TYR A 120 -16.33 -8.82 4.62
N TYR A 121 -15.35 -8.10 5.18
CA TYR A 121 -14.04 -7.96 4.54
C TYR A 121 -13.29 -9.29 4.43
N GLY A 122 -13.43 -10.18 5.42
CA GLY A 122 -12.90 -11.54 5.36
C GLY A 122 -13.50 -12.34 4.22
N SER A 123 -14.82 -12.25 4.03
CA SER A 123 -15.50 -12.93 2.93
C SER A 123 -15.12 -12.34 1.58
N ALA A 124 -15.04 -11.01 1.48
CA ALA A 124 -14.56 -10.33 0.28
C ALA A 124 -13.15 -10.80 -0.11
N LEU A 125 -12.24 -10.90 0.87
CA LEU A 125 -10.89 -11.42 0.65
C LEU A 125 -10.89 -12.85 0.07
N ILE A 126 -11.70 -13.75 0.65
CA ILE A 126 -11.79 -15.15 0.23
C ILE A 126 -12.41 -15.30 -1.16
N TYR A 127 -13.48 -14.57 -1.44
CA TYR A 127 -14.11 -14.60 -2.76
C TYR A 127 -13.20 -14.01 -3.84
N ALA A 128 -12.50 -12.89 -3.57
CA ALA A 128 -11.51 -12.33 -4.48
C ALA A 128 -10.35 -13.30 -4.73
N TYR A 129 -9.82 -13.94 -3.68
CA TYR A 129 -8.79 -14.96 -3.84
C TYR A 129 -9.28 -16.14 -4.68
N SER A 130 -10.51 -16.60 -4.45
CA SER A 130 -11.10 -17.71 -5.20
C SER A 130 -11.27 -17.34 -6.68
N PHE A 131 -11.78 -16.14 -6.97
CA PHE A 131 -11.88 -15.59 -8.31
C PHE A 131 -10.52 -15.56 -9.03
N LEU A 132 -9.45 -15.18 -8.33
CA LEU A 132 -8.11 -15.06 -8.91
C LEU A 132 -7.40 -16.42 -9.10
N PHE A 133 -7.55 -17.35 -8.15
CA PHE A 133 -6.64 -18.52 -8.05
C PHE A 133 -7.31 -19.88 -7.89
N ASP A 134 -8.61 -19.96 -7.56
CA ASP A 134 -9.25 -21.25 -7.35
C ASP A 134 -9.49 -21.96 -8.68
N LYS A 135 -8.84 -23.10 -8.89
CA LYS A 135 -8.92 -23.89 -10.13
C LYS A 135 -10.28 -24.58 -10.31
N ASN A 136 -11.08 -24.70 -9.24
CA ASN A 136 -12.39 -25.34 -9.30
C ASN A 136 -13.49 -24.44 -9.91
N LEU A 137 -13.19 -23.16 -10.18
CA LEU A 137 -14.11 -22.20 -10.80
C LEU A 137 -14.02 -22.16 -12.34
N GLY A 138 -13.37 -23.14 -12.96
CA GLY A 138 -13.18 -23.21 -14.41
C GLY A 138 -11.96 -22.42 -14.89
N ALA A 139 -12.00 -21.95 -16.15
CA ALA A 139 -10.87 -21.28 -16.80
C ALA A 139 -10.35 -20.08 -16.00
N GLU A 140 -9.04 -19.85 -16.04
CA GLU A 140 -8.40 -18.72 -15.37
C GLU A 140 -8.95 -17.38 -15.90
N PRO A 141 -9.10 -16.37 -15.03
CA PRO A 141 -9.56 -15.05 -15.46
C PRO A 141 -8.54 -14.41 -16.39
N ASP A 142 -9.01 -13.75 -17.45
CA ASP A 142 -8.14 -13.03 -18.40
C ASP A 142 -7.42 -11.88 -17.68
N PRO A 143 -6.06 -11.86 -17.62
CA PRO A 143 -5.29 -10.83 -16.96
C PRO A 143 -5.47 -9.42 -17.54
N TYR A 144 -5.95 -9.31 -18.79
CA TYR A 144 -6.24 -8.03 -19.44
C TYR A 144 -7.67 -7.54 -19.17
N SER A 145 -8.52 -8.37 -18.56
CA SER A 145 -9.89 -7.98 -18.22
C SER A 145 -9.92 -7.02 -17.05
N LEU A 146 -10.89 -6.10 -17.06
CA LEU A 146 -11.14 -5.24 -15.92
C LEU A 146 -11.57 -6.03 -14.68
N PHE A 147 -12.22 -7.18 -14.86
CA PHE A 147 -12.56 -8.11 -13.78
C PHE A 147 -11.34 -8.60 -13.02
N PHE A 148 -10.27 -8.93 -13.74
CA PHE A 148 -9.02 -9.31 -13.12
C PHE A 148 -8.47 -8.19 -12.24
N ARG A 149 -8.46 -6.94 -12.76
CA ARG A 149 -8.01 -5.78 -11.98
C ARG A 149 -8.87 -5.54 -10.74
N THR A 150 -10.20 -5.55 -10.89
CA THR A 150 -11.13 -5.39 -9.76
C THR A 150 -10.96 -6.49 -8.72
N GLY A 151 -10.71 -7.73 -9.15
CA GLY A 151 -10.40 -8.85 -8.25
C GLY A 151 -9.13 -8.61 -7.43
N ILE A 152 -8.06 -8.11 -8.06
CA ILE A 152 -6.82 -7.72 -7.35
C ILE A 152 -7.11 -6.60 -6.34
N ASP A 153 -7.82 -5.55 -6.75
CA ASP A 153 -8.12 -4.40 -5.90
C ASP A 153 -8.98 -4.82 -4.69
N LEU A 154 -10.01 -5.64 -4.91
CA LEU A 154 -10.85 -6.20 -3.84
C LEU A 154 -10.04 -7.07 -2.89
N TYR A 155 -9.15 -7.92 -3.39
CA TYR A 155 -8.27 -8.75 -2.57
C TYR A 155 -7.35 -7.87 -1.71
N ASN A 156 -6.57 -6.99 -2.35
CA ASN A 156 -5.56 -6.15 -1.69
C ASN A 156 -6.20 -5.22 -0.64
N ARG A 157 -7.39 -4.69 -0.93
CA ARG A 157 -8.08 -3.72 -0.06
C ARG A 157 -8.87 -4.39 1.05
N SER A 158 -9.42 -5.58 0.81
CA SER A 158 -10.04 -6.39 1.87
C SER A 158 -9.00 -6.83 2.90
N LEU A 159 -7.83 -7.29 2.46
CA LEU A 159 -6.74 -7.63 3.38
C LEU A 159 -6.26 -6.40 4.17
N ALA A 160 -6.16 -5.24 3.51
CA ALA A 160 -5.85 -3.98 4.18
C ALA A 160 -6.87 -3.64 5.28
N ALA A 161 -8.18 -3.79 5.02
CA ALA A 161 -9.22 -3.56 6.01
C ALA A 161 -9.08 -4.48 7.22
N LEU A 162 -8.80 -5.78 7.01
CA LEU A 162 -8.58 -6.72 8.10
C LEU A 162 -7.35 -6.36 8.95
N ILE A 163 -6.27 -5.92 8.31
CA ILE A 163 -5.06 -5.45 9.01
C ILE A 163 -5.36 -4.18 9.84
N ARG A 164 -6.14 -3.23 9.30
CA ARG A 164 -6.58 -2.04 10.06
C ARG A 164 -7.38 -2.41 11.30
N HIS A 165 -8.34 -3.32 11.18
CA HIS A 165 -9.13 -3.80 12.30
C HIS A 165 -8.26 -4.46 13.38
N ALA A 166 -7.33 -5.32 12.97
CA ALA A 166 -6.44 -6.00 13.89
C ALA A 166 -5.48 -5.02 14.61
N HIS A 167 -4.99 -3.99 13.90
CA HIS A 167 -4.23 -2.91 14.49
C HIS A 167 -5.05 -2.11 15.51
N TYR A 168 -6.28 -1.72 15.15
CA TYR A 168 -7.20 -0.96 16.01
C TYR A 168 -7.55 -1.71 17.30
N THR A 169 -7.88 -3.00 17.20
CA THR A 169 -8.23 -3.84 18.36
C THR A 169 -7.04 -4.28 19.19
N LYS A 170 -5.81 -3.85 18.83
CA LYS A 170 -4.53 -4.27 19.44
C LYS A 170 -4.34 -5.80 19.45
N LYS A 171 -5.04 -6.52 18.55
CA LYS A 171 -4.92 -7.97 18.37
C LYS A 171 -3.86 -8.35 17.33
N LEU A 172 -3.25 -7.37 16.68
CA LEU A 172 -2.16 -7.59 15.75
C LEU A 172 -0.82 -7.54 16.48
N ALA A 173 -0.35 -8.69 16.98
CA ALA A 173 1.07 -8.89 17.19
C ALA A 173 1.74 -9.20 15.83
N LEU A 174 1.14 -10.09 15.02
CA LEU A 174 1.61 -10.47 13.68
C LEU A 174 0.47 -10.73 12.69
N PRO A 175 0.71 -10.68 11.36
CA PRO A 175 -0.24 -11.18 10.36
C PRO A 175 -0.58 -12.68 10.53
N GLY A 176 0.28 -13.44 11.21
CA GLY A 176 0.13 -14.87 11.51
C GLY A 176 -0.92 -15.21 12.58
N ASP A 177 -1.24 -14.26 13.47
CA ASP A 177 -2.23 -14.47 14.55
C ASP A 177 -3.65 -14.15 14.11
N LEU A 178 -3.82 -13.73 12.85
CA LEU A 178 -5.08 -13.27 12.32
C LEU A 178 -6.02 -14.47 12.19
N SER A 179 -7.13 -14.45 12.93
CA SER A 179 -8.25 -15.34 12.65
C SER A 179 -9.51 -14.52 12.59
N PHE A 180 -10.29 -14.70 11.54
CA PHE A 180 -11.44 -13.85 11.26
C PHE A 180 -12.63 -14.67 10.74
N PRO A 181 -13.86 -14.29 11.13
CA PRO A 181 -15.06 -14.92 10.61
C PRO A 181 -15.22 -14.59 9.11
N VAL A 182 -15.92 -15.47 8.40
CA VAL A 182 -16.43 -15.22 7.04
C VAL A 182 -17.90 -15.58 6.99
N MET A 183 -18.57 -15.41 5.85
CA MET A 183 -20.00 -15.72 5.71
C MET A 183 -20.31 -17.16 6.10
N ARG A 184 -19.48 -18.10 5.62
CA ARG A 184 -19.52 -19.51 6.02
C ARG A 184 -18.21 -19.94 6.67
N GLY A 185 -18.22 -19.94 8.00
CA GLY A 185 -17.09 -20.40 8.80
C GLY A 185 -16.13 -19.30 9.21
N ARG A 186 -14.86 -19.65 9.35
CA ARG A 186 -13.77 -18.76 9.76
C ARG A 186 -12.47 -19.14 9.06
N VAL A 187 -11.62 -18.16 8.87
CA VAL A 187 -10.25 -18.37 8.39
C VAL A 187 -9.32 -18.48 9.59
N VAL A 188 -8.44 -19.48 9.56
CA VAL A 188 -7.37 -19.70 10.53
C VAL A 188 -6.05 -19.73 9.80
N ILE A 189 -5.10 -18.92 10.26
CA ILE A 189 -3.76 -18.88 9.70
C ILE A 189 -2.93 -20.04 10.27
N SER A 190 -2.45 -20.91 9.38
CA SER A 190 -1.68 -22.11 9.75
C SER A 190 -0.19 -21.83 9.94
N SER A 191 0.34 -20.82 9.25
CA SER A 191 1.75 -20.45 9.24
C SER A 191 1.97 -19.02 8.75
N LEU A 192 3.08 -18.42 9.17
CA LEU A 192 3.59 -17.12 8.69
C LEU A 192 4.96 -17.34 8.05
N GLU A 193 5.05 -17.14 6.74
CA GLU A 193 6.30 -17.14 5.99
C GLU A 193 6.76 -15.68 5.80
N SER A 194 8.03 -15.38 6.07
CA SER A 194 8.57 -14.01 6.01
C SER A 194 9.96 -13.99 5.40
N ASP A 195 10.17 -13.05 4.47
CA ASP A 195 11.47 -12.77 3.87
C ASP A 195 12.11 -11.47 4.38
N MET A 196 11.49 -10.87 5.40
CA MET A 196 12.01 -9.70 6.09
C MET A 196 13.32 -10.04 6.80
N THR A 197 14.21 -9.05 6.93
CA THR A 197 15.48 -9.26 7.68
C THR A 197 15.25 -9.53 9.15
N TRP A 198 14.23 -8.90 9.74
CA TRP A 198 13.85 -9.10 11.13
C TRP A 198 12.58 -9.92 11.23
N MET A 199 12.45 -10.63 12.34
CA MET A 199 11.24 -11.37 12.63
C MET A 199 10.06 -10.39 12.83
N PRO A 200 8.85 -10.75 12.36
CA PRO A 200 7.68 -9.87 12.45
C PRO A 200 7.38 -9.33 13.87
N GLU A 201 7.76 -10.05 14.93
CA GLU A 201 7.57 -9.71 16.35
C GLU A 201 8.44 -8.52 16.78
N THR A 202 9.45 -8.19 15.99
CA THR A 202 10.35 -7.05 16.23
C THR A 202 9.66 -5.71 15.92
N PHE A 203 8.52 -5.73 15.22
CA PHE A 203 7.81 -4.53 14.82
C PHE A 203 6.71 -4.17 15.83
N ILE A 204 6.76 -2.95 16.36
CA ILE A 204 5.79 -2.46 17.35
C ILE A 204 4.45 -2.09 16.72
N HIS A 205 4.46 -1.72 15.43
CA HIS A 205 3.27 -1.34 14.67
C HIS A 205 3.38 -1.81 13.23
N ILE A 206 2.27 -2.29 12.70
CA ILE A 206 2.08 -2.63 11.29
C ILE A 206 0.95 -1.74 10.78
N LEU A 207 1.29 -0.83 9.86
CA LEU A 207 0.35 0.13 9.30
C LEU A 207 0.11 -0.19 7.83
N VAL A 208 -1.07 0.14 7.31
CA VAL A 208 -1.37 -0.04 5.89
C VAL A 208 -0.82 1.14 5.11
N ALA A 209 0.02 0.90 4.10
CA ALA A 209 0.67 1.96 3.34
C ALA A 209 -0.33 2.83 2.55
N TYR A 210 -1.46 2.24 2.12
CA TYR A 210 -2.53 2.95 1.42
C TYR A 210 -3.12 4.15 2.17
N ASP A 211 -2.96 4.23 3.49
CA ASP A 211 -3.50 5.31 4.31
C ASP A 211 -2.56 6.52 4.38
N TYR A 212 -1.35 6.40 3.82
CA TYR A 212 -0.31 7.41 3.89
C TYR A 212 0.01 7.95 2.51
N LYS A 213 -0.09 9.27 2.36
CA LYS A 213 0.38 9.97 1.17
C LYS A 213 1.80 10.47 1.40
N ALA A 214 2.77 9.89 0.69
CA ALA A 214 4.14 10.39 0.72
C ALA A 214 4.19 11.82 0.16
N ALA A 215 4.94 12.69 0.83
CA ALA A 215 5.19 14.08 0.42
C ALA A 215 6.66 14.41 0.63
N GLY A 216 7.16 15.43 -0.06
CA GLY A 216 8.58 15.83 -0.02
C GLY A 216 9.47 15.14 -1.07
N PHE A 217 8.93 14.18 -1.83
CA PHE A 217 9.60 13.56 -2.98
C PHE A 217 9.06 14.10 -4.31
N ARG A 218 9.88 14.02 -5.36
CA ARG A 218 9.48 14.39 -6.73
C ARG A 218 8.50 13.40 -7.35
N SER A 219 8.59 12.14 -6.91
CA SER A 219 7.83 11.02 -7.46
C SER A 219 7.44 10.05 -6.34
N HIS A 220 6.31 9.36 -6.51
CA HIS A 220 5.89 8.28 -5.61
C HIS A 220 6.24 6.94 -6.25
N GLN A 221 7.05 6.15 -5.54
CA GLN A 221 7.56 4.87 -6.00
C GLN A 221 6.69 3.75 -5.44
N SER A 222 5.70 3.37 -6.23
CA SER A 222 4.84 2.22 -6.01
C SER A 222 4.73 1.38 -7.28
N GLY A 223 4.22 0.16 -7.12
CA GLY A 223 4.04 -0.76 -8.24
C GLY A 223 2.85 -1.68 -7.99
N TYR A 224 2.07 -1.89 -9.04
CA TYR A 224 0.86 -2.70 -8.97
C TYR A 224 1.17 -4.20 -9.00
N GLY A 225 0.44 -4.97 -8.19
CA GLY A 225 0.56 -6.41 -8.07
C GLY A 225 -0.37 -6.99 -7.01
N MET A 226 0.02 -8.14 -6.47
CA MET A 226 -0.71 -8.84 -5.42
C MET A 226 -0.16 -8.52 -4.04
N GLY A 227 -1.08 -8.40 -3.08
CA GLY A 227 -0.78 -8.17 -1.67
C GLY A 227 -1.08 -6.74 -1.19
N THR A 228 -1.10 -6.58 0.13
CA THR A 228 -1.29 -5.28 0.77
C THR A 228 0.06 -4.70 1.18
N PRO A 229 0.47 -3.54 0.63
CA PRO A 229 1.67 -2.85 1.07
C PRO A 229 1.48 -2.27 2.48
N LEU A 230 2.53 -2.41 3.29
CA LEU A 230 2.56 -2.11 4.71
C LEU A 230 3.75 -1.21 5.05
N ILE A 231 3.61 -0.51 6.17
CA ILE A 231 4.68 0.21 6.86
C ILE A 231 4.94 -0.54 8.17
N LEU A 232 6.11 -1.18 8.29
CA LEU A 232 6.52 -1.88 9.51
C LEU A 232 7.37 -0.97 10.37
N ILE A 233 6.94 -0.69 11.61
CA ILE A 233 7.64 0.21 12.52
C ILE A 233 8.49 -0.60 13.51
N ARG A 234 9.80 -0.42 13.45
CA ARG A 234 10.75 -0.97 14.41
C ARG A 234 11.13 0.12 15.41
N ARG A 235 10.92 -0.15 16.69
CA ARG A 235 11.25 0.78 17.77
C ARG A 235 12.75 0.86 17.99
N PHE A 236 13.26 2.07 18.24
CA PHE A 236 14.64 2.25 18.71
C PHE A 236 14.83 1.57 20.08
N PRO A 237 15.84 0.69 20.26
CA PRO A 237 16.08 0.02 21.53
C PRO A 237 16.29 1.01 22.68
N GLU A 238 15.97 0.60 23.91
CA GLU A 238 16.29 1.39 25.09
C GLU A 238 17.82 1.54 25.24
N GLN A 239 18.29 2.66 25.80
CA GLN A 239 19.71 3.05 25.76
C GLN A 239 20.68 1.98 26.31
N GLU A 240 20.24 1.19 27.28
CA GLU A 240 21.03 0.10 27.90
C GLU A 240 21.20 -1.12 26.98
N GLU A 241 20.37 -1.25 25.93
CA GLU A 241 20.34 -2.40 25.00
C GLU A 241 20.91 -2.08 23.61
N VAL A 242 21.33 -0.83 23.35
CA VAL A 242 21.79 -0.40 22.02
C VAL A 242 23.09 -1.11 21.63
N THR A 243 23.01 -1.98 20.64
CA THR A 243 24.18 -2.68 20.08
C THR A 243 24.93 -1.79 19.09
N GLU A 244 26.16 -2.19 18.73
CA GLU A 244 26.91 -1.48 17.69
C GLU A 244 26.21 -1.51 16.32
N LYS A 245 25.45 -2.58 16.02
CA LYS A 245 24.64 -2.67 14.78
C LYS A 245 23.50 -1.67 14.78
N ASP A 246 22.83 -1.49 15.91
CA ASP A 246 21.70 -0.56 16.02
C ASP A 246 22.13 0.89 15.71
N ARG A 247 23.37 1.26 16.01
CA ARG A 247 23.92 2.59 15.66
C ARG A 247 23.97 2.86 14.16
N PHE A 248 24.02 1.81 13.34
CA PHE A 248 24.00 1.91 11.87
C PHE A 248 22.61 1.67 11.28
N GLU A 249 21.74 0.91 11.96
CA GLU A 249 20.40 0.56 11.48
C GLU A 249 19.33 1.59 11.85
N PHE A 250 19.52 2.36 12.91
CA PHE A 250 18.56 3.37 13.36
C PHE A 250 19.04 4.78 13.03
N PHE A 251 18.50 5.33 11.94
CA PHE A 251 18.78 6.68 11.49
C PHE A 251 18.56 7.70 12.62
N ALA A 252 19.66 8.31 13.08
CA ALA A 252 19.70 9.30 14.16
C ALA A 252 18.99 8.86 15.46
N GLY A 253 19.06 7.56 15.79
CA GLY A 253 18.56 7.04 17.07
C GLY A 253 17.03 7.03 17.21
N MET A 254 16.29 7.02 16.10
CA MET A 254 14.83 7.08 16.09
C MET A 254 14.21 5.81 15.51
N ASP A 255 12.92 5.60 15.78
CA ASP A 255 12.13 4.52 15.18
C ASP A 255 12.28 4.47 13.65
N GLN A 256 12.42 3.26 13.12
CA GLN A 256 12.58 3.04 11.67
C GLN A 256 11.29 2.49 11.07
N ALA A 257 11.02 2.88 9.83
CA ALA A 257 9.89 2.38 9.06
C ALA A 257 10.37 1.64 7.81
N TYR A 258 9.93 0.40 7.66
CA TYR A 258 10.34 -0.47 6.55
C TYR A 258 9.15 -0.84 5.65
N PRO A 259 9.35 -0.91 4.33
CA PRO A 259 8.34 -1.40 3.41
C PRO A 259 8.17 -2.91 3.58
N ALA A 260 6.93 -3.39 3.51
CA ALA A 260 6.63 -4.81 3.37
C ALA A 260 5.33 -5.00 2.59
N THR A 261 5.06 -6.21 2.12
CA THR A 261 3.78 -6.55 1.49
C THR A 261 3.24 -7.81 2.12
N ALA A 262 2.04 -7.74 2.71
CA ALA A 262 1.32 -8.89 3.22
C ALA A 262 0.52 -9.58 2.12
N PHE A 263 0.52 -10.91 2.13
CA PHE A 263 -0.18 -11.73 1.16
C PHE A 263 -0.65 -13.04 1.78
N PHE A 264 -1.87 -13.48 1.48
CA PHE A 264 -2.46 -14.73 2.01
C PHE A 264 -2.70 -15.74 0.89
N THR A 265 -2.42 -17.02 1.17
CA THR A 265 -2.75 -18.15 0.29
C THR A 265 -3.66 -19.14 0.99
N LEU A 266 -4.73 -19.60 0.33
CA LEU A 266 -5.56 -20.68 0.88
C LEU A 266 -4.89 -22.03 0.67
N GLU A 267 -4.93 -22.88 1.70
CA GLU A 267 -4.41 -24.25 1.61
C GLU A 267 -5.38 -25.20 0.90
N GLU A 268 -6.67 -24.84 0.88
CA GLU A 268 -7.74 -25.60 0.24
C GLU A 268 -8.70 -24.68 -0.51
N SER A 269 -9.40 -25.24 -1.50
CA SER A 269 -10.41 -24.51 -2.25
C SER A 269 -11.60 -24.16 -1.36
N TYR A 270 -12.01 -22.90 -1.41
CA TYR A 270 -13.17 -22.43 -0.65
C TYR A 270 -14.46 -23.08 -1.15
N VAL A 271 -14.61 -23.25 -2.48
CA VAL A 271 -15.87 -23.69 -3.09
C VAL A 271 -16.10 -25.20 -3.02
N THR A 272 -15.05 -26.00 -2.81
CA THR A 272 -15.18 -27.45 -2.59
C THR A 272 -14.93 -27.86 -1.14
N GLY A 273 -14.43 -26.96 -0.30
CA GLY A 273 -14.18 -27.24 1.11
C GLY A 273 -15.48 -27.24 1.92
N ASP A 274 -15.74 -28.34 2.63
CA ASP A 274 -16.89 -28.47 3.54
C ASP A 274 -16.55 -28.08 4.98
N LYS A 275 -15.33 -27.62 5.23
CA LYS A 275 -14.88 -27.22 6.56
C LYS A 275 -15.36 -25.80 6.88
N LEU A 276 -15.89 -25.64 8.09
CA LEU A 276 -16.14 -24.33 8.69
C LEU A 276 -14.84 -23.63 9.12
N GLU A 277 -13.71 -24.33 9.12
CA GLU A 277 -12.38 -23.75 9.31
C GLU A 277 -11.60 -23.83 8.00
N ILE A 278 -11.34 -22.66 7.42
CA ILE A 278 -10.57 -22.50 6.18
C ILE A 278 -9.13 -22.20 6.59
N LYS A 279 -8.20 -23.08 6.21
CA LYS A 279 -6.79 -22.86 6.50
C LYS A 279 -6.13 -21.99 5.44
N ALA A 280 -5.35 -21.02 5.90
CA ALA A 280 -4.59 -20.11 5.05
C ALA A 280 -3.16 -19.93 5.57
N LYS A 281 -2.22 -19.65 4.68
CA LYS A 281 -0.87 -19.22 5.03
C LYS A 281 -0.74 -17.72 4.84
N ALA A 282 -0.13 -17.05 5.81
CA ALA A 282 0.25 -15.65 5.69
C ALA A 282 1.70 -15.55 5.18
N HIS A 283 1.94 -14.55 4.35
CA HIS A 283 3.23 -14.23 3.79
C HIS A 283 3.54 -12.75 4.03
N LEU A 284 4.78 -12.46 4.42
CA LEU A 284 5.31 -11.10 4.55
C LEU A 284 6.55 -10.95 3.67
N PHE A 285 6.38 -10.23 2.56
CA PHE A 285 7.44 -10.06 1.55
C PHE A 285 8.17 -8.73 1.70
N ASP A 286 9.49 -8.77 1.54
CA ASP A 286 10.33 -7.58 1.43
C ASP A 286 10.38 -7.09 -0.05
N PRO A 287 9.75 -5.96 -0.39
CA PRO A 287 9.72 -5.43 -1.76
C PRO A 287 11.07 -4.85 -2.23
N LEU A 288 12.07 -4.74 -1.34
CA LEU A 288 13.45 -4.38 -1.68
C LEU A 288 14.24 -5.59 -2.19
N ARG A 289 13.82 -6.81 -1.84
CA ARG A 289 14.50 -8.07 -2.23
C ARG A 289 13.84 -8.76 -3.41
N ARG A 290 12.55 -8.53 -3.63
CA ARG A 290 11.80 -9.15 -4.72
C ARG A 290 10.72 -8.23 -5.27
N SER A 291 10.38 -8.46 -6.54
CA SER A 291 9.30 -7.76 -7.26
C SER A 291 8.14 -8.68 -7.66
N ARG A 292 8.22 -9.97 -7.31
CA ARG A 292 7.23 -10.99 -7.67
C ARG A 292 7.03 -11.97 -6.52
N ILE A 293 5.80 -12.46 -6.39
CA ILE A 293 5.45 -13.62 -5.58
C ILE A 293 5.64 -14.85 -6.44
N LYS A 294 6.45 -15.80 -5.98
CA LYS A 294 6.65 -17.10 -6.61
C LYS A 294 6.30 -18.19 -5.61
N THR A 295 5.26 -18.96 -5.92
CA THR A 295 4.95 -20.23 -5.25
C THR A 295 4.87 -21.33 -6.30
N ASP A 296 4.67 -22.57 -5.89
CA ASP A 296 4.47 -23.71 -6.81
C ASP A 296 3.29 -23.49 -7.78
N THR A 297 2.31 -22.66 -7.38
CA THR A 297 1.06 -22.46 -8.10
C THR A 297 0.90 -21.07 -8.71
N MET A 298 1.73 -20.09 -8.34
CA MET A 298 1.59 -18.72 -8.82
C MET A 298 2.93 -18.03 -9.07
N ASN A 299 2.97 -17.20 -10.10
CA ASN A 299 4.08 -16.29 -10.38
C ASN A 299 3.51 -14.94 -10.79
N VAL A 300 3.22 -14.09 -9.81
CA VAL A 300 2.49 -12.82 -9.99
C VAL A 300 3.34 -11.63 -9.52
N PRO A 301 3.15 -10.42 -10.08
CA PRO A 301 3.79 -9.21 -9.56
C PRO A 301 3.43 -8.99 -8.09
N LEU A 302 4.38 -8.50 -7.30
CA LEU A 302 4.15 -8.08 -5.91
C LEU A 302 3.66 -6.63 -5.91
N GLU A 303 2.59 -6.30 -5.17
CA GLU A 303 2.22 -4.90 -4.92
C GLU A 303 3.28 -4.27 -4.01
N ILE A 304 3.80 -3.10 -4.37
CA ILE A 304 4.87 -2.43 -3.62
C ILE A 304 4.54 -0.96 -3.36
N ASP A 305 4.94 -0.48 -2.18
CA ASP A 305 5.03 0.96 -1.88
C ASP A 305 6.34 1.21 -1.12
N LEU A 306 7.26 1.93 -1.75
CA LEU A 306 8.58 2.25 -1.19
C LEU A 306 8.64 3.67 -0.64
N SER A 307 7.83 4.58 -1.19
CA SER A 307 7.83 5.98 -0.80
C SER A 307 7.08 6.23 0.51
N ALA A 308 5.96 5.56 0.77
CA ALA A 308 5.17 5.80 1.96
C ALA A 308 5.92 5.47 3.26
N PRO A 309 6.57 4.29 3.41
CA PRO A 309 7.40 3.99 4.58
C PRO A 309 8.56 4.97 4.76
N LEU A 310 9.26 5.30 3.67
CA LEU A 310 10.40 6.23 3.71
C LEU A 310 9.96 7.63 4.13
N ALA A 311 8.90 8.18 3.54
CA ALA A 311 8.33 9.47 3.94
C ALA A 311 7.84 9.46 5.38
N PHE A 312 7.20 8.37 5.83
CA PHE A 312 6.74 8.23 7.21
C PHE A 312 7.90 8.36 8.20
N MET A 313 8.97 7.62 7.99
CA MET A 313 10.20 7.68 8.80
C MET A 313 10.78 9.10 8.83
N LEU A 314 10.98 9.70 7.67
CA LEU A 314 11.58 11.04 7.55
C LEU A 314 10.72 12.14 8.18
N SER A 315 9.40 12.04 8.05
CA SER A 315 8.48 13.03 8.62
C SER A 315 8.52 13.07 10.15
N LYS A 316 8.78 11.93 10.79
CA LYS A 316 8.99 11.85 12.25
C LYS A 316 10.38 12.39 12.61
N SER A 317 11.41 11.95 11.89
CA SER A 317 12.79 12.34 12.17
C SER A 317 13.03 13.84 12.01
N GLU A 318 12.44 14.45 10.98
CA GLU A 318 12.59 15.88 10.72
C GLU A 318 11.91 16.70 11.83
N LYS A 319 10.70 16.34 12.25
CA LYS A 319 9.97 17.03 13.34
C LYS A 319 10.75 16.98 14.65
N GLU A 320 11.27 15.82 15.03
CA GLU A 320 12.11 15.69 16.22
C GLU A 320 13.42 16.48 16.06
N SER A 321 14.00 16.50 14.84
CA SER A 321 15.22 17.24 14.59
C SER A 321 15.05 18.77 14.73
N VAL A 322 13.93 19.32 14.28
CA VAL A 322 13.56 20.73 14.43
C VAL A 322 13.30 21.07 15.89
N TYR A 323 12.64 20.17 16.63
CA TYR A 323 12.39 20.37 18.05
C TYR A 323 13.69 20.41 18.86
N VAL A 324 14.57 19.42 18.70
CA VAL A 324 15.86 19.36 19.40
C VAL A 324 16.75 20.55 19.03
N GLY A 325 16.82 20.93 17.75
CA GLY A 325 17.62 22.09 17.30
C GLY A 325 17.11 23.43 17.86
N ARG A 326 15.82 23.57 18.15
CA ARG A 326 15.24 24.76 18.80
C ARG A 326 15.49 24.81 20.30
N VAL A 327 15.54 23.67 20.98
CA VAL A 327 15.67 23.60 22.44
C VAL A 327 17.12 23.58 22.90
N TYR A 328 18.03 22.93 22.16
CA TYR A 328 19.41 22.67 22.62
C TYR A 328 20.51 23.34 21.77
N GLY A 329 20.17 24.12 20.74
CA GLY A 329 21.14 24.69 19.79
C GLY A 329 21.76 23.63 18.87
N GLU A 330 22.64 24.04 17.94
CA GLU A 330 23.30 23.17 16.95
C GLU A 330 24.21 22.06 17.56
N GLY A 331 24.30 21.96 18.89
CA GLY A 331 25.17 21.04 19.65
C GLY A 331 24.52 19.74 20.14
N GLY A 332 23.44 19.26 19.52
CA GLY A 332 22.90 17.93 19.80
C GLY A 332 23.71 16.81 19.14
N VAL A 333 24.77 16.34 19.82
CA VAL A 333 25.80 15.37 19.34
C VAL A 333 25.26 13.94 19.06
N GLU A 334 23.96 13.66 19.21
CA GLU A 334 23.37 12.30 19.01
C GLU A 334 22.99 11.94 17.56
N LYS A 335 23.30 12.79 16.57
CA LYS A 335 22.93 12.55 15.15
C LYS A 335 24.08 12.21 14.23
N GLU A 336 25.31 12.24 14.74
CA GLU A 336 26.50 11.94 13.94
C GLU A 336 26.64 10.43 13.75
N GLY A 337 26.63 9.98 12.50
CA GLY A 337 26.67 8.55 12.23
C GLY A 337 26.64 8.21 10.75
N LEU A 338 27.01 6.96 10.48
CA LEU A 338 26.78 6.31 9.20
C LEU A 338 25.51 5.48 9.36
N TYR A 339 24.51 5.71 8.50
CA TYR A 339 23.20 5.10 8.64
C TYR A 339 22.80 4.37 7.37
N MET A 340 22.32 3.14 7.53
CA MET A 340 21.73 2.37 6.46
C MET A 340 20.24 2.66 6.41
N ILE A 341 19.70 2.99 5.23
CA ILE A 341 18.26 3.28 5.09
C ILE A 341 17.41 2.01 5.23
N HIS A 342 18.00 0.87 4.91
CA HIS A 342 17.41 -0.46 4.97
C HIS A 342 18.41 -1.43 5.60
N PRO A 343 17.97 -2.58 6.14
CA PRO A 343 18.87 -3.57 6.74
C PRO A 343 19.99 -4.00 5.79
N TYR A 344 21.18 -4.27 6.33
CA TYR A 344 22.35 -4.69 5.57
C TYR A 344 22.06 -5.92 4.70
N ASP A 345 22.38 -5.83 3.41
CA ASP A 345 22.30 -6.95 2.47
C ASP A 345 23.70 -7.21 1.88
N LYS A 346 24.28 -8.35 2.26
CA LYS A 346 25.64 -8.74 1.82
C LYS A 346 25.80 -8.90 0.31
N ASN A 347 24.69 -9.05 -0.42
CA ASN A 347 24.70 -9.22 -1.87
C ASN A 347 24.59 -7.88 -2.61
N LYS A 348 24.23 -6.78 -1.92
CA LYS A 348 24.06 -5.47 -2.55
C LYS A 348 25.27 -4.58 -2.34
N ILE A 349 25.59 -3.80 -3.36
CA ILE A 349 26.70 -2.84 -3.34
C ILE A 349 26.27 -1.63 -2.50
N PRO A 350 26.98 -1.29 -1.41
CA PRO A 350 26.69 -0.08 -0.66
C PRO A 350 26.97 1.18 -1.48
N VAL A 351 26.05 2.13 -1.42
CA VAL A 351 26.21 3.48 -1.96
C VAL A 351 26.07 4.46 -0.79
N VAL A 352 27.17 5.09 -0.41
CA VAL A 352 27.20 6.01 0.74
C VAL A 352 27.13 7.44 0.24
N PHE A 353 26.09 8.16 0.65
CA PHE A 353 25.91 9.57 0.35
C PHE A 353 26.49 10.47 1.45
N LEU A 354 27.35 11.40 1.06
CA LEU A 354 27.99 12.38 1.96
C LEU A 354 27.50 13.80 1.61
N HIS A 355 26.83 14.46 2.55
CA HIS A 355 26.35 15.84 2.35
C HIS A 355 27.51 16.87 2.36
N GLY A 356 27.21 18.12 2.00
CA GLY A 356 28.17 19.23 1.96
C GLY A 356 28.18 20.08 3.23
N LEU A 357 28.87 21.23 3.16
CA LEU A 357 28.98 22.22 4.23
C LEU A 357 27.59 22.79 4.64
N VAL A 358 27.36 23.02 5.93
CA VAL A 358 26.09 23.54 6.51
C VAL A 358 24.87 22.83 5.89
N SER A 359 24.91 21.50 5.88
CA SER A 359 23.88 20.65 5.26
C SER A 359 23.64 19.41 6.11
N SER A 360 22.77 18.52 5.64
CA SER A 360 22.38 17.29 6.33
C SER A 360 22.11 16.18 5.32
N PRO A 361 22.01 14.92 5.76
CA PRO A 361 21.61 13.79 4.90
C PRO A 361 20.29 13.97 4.16
N TYR A 362 19.38 14.83 4.66
CA TYR A 362 18.05 15.04 4.10
C TYR A 362 18.07 15.44 2.62
N ILE A 363 19.15 16.08 2.14
CA ILE A 363 19.30 16.46 0.72
C ILE A 363 19.28 15.27 -0.24
N TRP A 364 19.60 14.07 0.24
CA TRP A 364 19.76 12.89 -0.60
C TRP A 364 18.49 12.07 -0.71
N PHE A 365 17.53 12.19 0.23
CA PHE A 365 16.39 11.26 0.29
C PHE A 365 15.44 11.36 -0.89
N ALA A 366 15.31 12.52 -1.53
CA ALA A 366 14.55 12.63 -2.78
C ALA A 366 15.18 11.80 -3.90
N MET A 367 16.51 11.81 -4.02
CA MET A 367 17.21 10.98 -5.00
C MET A 367 17.23 9.50 -4.58
N ILE A 368 17.43 9.19 -3.29
CA ILE A 368 17.36 7.81 -2.79
C ILE A 368 15.99 7.21 -3.10
N ASN A 369 14.91 7.96 -2.90
CA ASN A 369 13.56 7.56 -3.29
C ASN A 369 13.49 7.24 -4.79
N ASP A 370 13.93 8.15 -5.67
CA ASP A 370 13.89 7.92 -7.11
C ASP A 370 14.75 6.69 -7.53
N LEU A 371 15.94 6.50 -6.92
CA LEU A 371 16.81 5.35 -7.15
C LEU A 371 16.21 4.03 -6.63
N LEU A 372 15.49 4.07 -5.51
CA LEU A 372 14.70 2.94 -5.04
C LEU A 372 13.57 2.61 -6.00
N GLY A 373 13.05 3.59 -6.75
CA GLY A 373 12.05 3.38 -7.80
C GLY A 373 12.52 2.49 -8.94
N ASP A 374 13.78 2.65 -9.33
CA ASP A 374 14.40 1.83 -10.37
C ASP A 374 14.67 0.41 -9.86
N LYS A 375 14.02 -0.56 -10.48
CA LYS A 375 14.12 -1.98 -10.10
C LYS A 375 15.55 -2.51 -10.24
N GLU A 376 16.26 -2.19 -11.33
CA GLU A 376 17.60 -2.71 -11.56
C GLU A 376 18.61 -2.15 -10.57
N ILE A 377 18.43 -0.88 -10.18
CA ILE A 377 19.24 -0.24 -9.16
C ILE A 377 18.90 -0.83 -7.78
N ARG A 378 17.63 -0.84 -7.38
CA ARG A 378 17.19 -1.34 -6.07
C ARG A 378 17.60 -2.80 -5.82
N GLU A 379 17.61 -3.65 -6.85
CA GLU A 379 18.00 -5.06 -6.71
C GLU A 379 19.52 -5.23 -6.50
N ARG A 380 20.36 -4.28 -6.94
CA ARG A 380 21.83 -4.39 -6.89
C ARG A 380 22.51 -3.51 -5.84
N TYR A 381 21.88 -2.40 -5.47
CA TYR A 381 22.49 -1.37 -4.62
C TYR A 381 21.71 -1.19 -3.32
N GLN A 382 22.42 -0.81 -2.26
CA GLN A 382 21.85 -0.44 -0.98
C GLN A 382 22.34 0.96 -0.59
N PHE A 383 21.41 1.84 -0.20
CA PHE A 383 21.71 3.25 0.04
C PHE A 383 21.93 3.55 1.51
N TRP A 384 23.03 4.22 1.81
CA TRP A 384 23.42 4.68 3.14
C TRP A 384 23.69 6.18 3.12
N VAL A 385 23.59 6.83 4.28
CA VAL A 385 23.88 8.25 4.43
C VAL A 385 24.87 8.46 5.58
N TYR A 386 25.81 9.38 5.38
CA TYR A 386 26.73 9.81 6.44
C TYR A 386 26.36 11.20 6.93
N TRP A 387 25.98 11.28 8.21
CA TRP A 387 25.72 12.53 8.91
C TRP A 387 26.95 12.89 9.73
N TYR A 388 27.55 14.05 9.44
CA TYR A 388 28.75 14.50 10.13
C TYR A 388 28.73 16.02 10.34
N PRO A 389 29.39 16.52 11.39
CA PRO A 389 29.50 17.94 11.64
C PRO A 389 30.39 18.56 10.56
N THR A 390 30.00 19.72 10.05
CA THR A 390 30.69 20.34 8.92
C THR A 390 31.75 21.37 9.32
N ALA A 391 31.82 21.70 10.61
CA ALA A 391 32.79 22.65 11.17
C ALA A 391 34.22 22.10 11.31
N PRO A 392 34.44 20.81 11.66
CA PRO A 392 35.79 20.26 11.76
C PRO A 392 36.56 20.29 10.43
N PRO A 393 37.90 20.33 10.47
CA PRO A 393 38.71 20.21 9.26
C PRO A 393 38.45 18.92 8.48
N ILE A 394 38.51 18.99 7.15
CA ILE A 394 38.18 17.88 6.22
C ILE A 394 38.91 16.57 6.58
N PHE A 395 40.18 16.64 6.97
CA PHE A 395 40.97 15.45 7.32
C PHE A 395 40.48 14.78 8.62
N ILE A 396 39.95 15.54 9.57
CA ILE A 396 39.31 15.00 10.78
C ILE A 396 38.02 14.28 10.39
N SER A 397 37.14 14.92 9.62
CA SER A 397 35.89 14.30 9.16
C SER A 397 36.15 13.05 8.32
N SER A 398 37.22 13.05 7.51
CA SER A 398 37.63 11.87 6.72
C SER A 398 38.16 10.73 7.59
N ALA A 399 38.94 11.05 8.64
CA ALA A 399 39.41 10.05 9.59
C ALA A 399 38.24 9.43 10.37
N GLN A 400 37.30 10.24 10.83
CA GLN A 400 36.09 9.79 11.50
C GLN A 400 35.23 8.92 10.57
N PHE A 401 35.06 9.30 9.30
CA PHE A 401 34.31 8.51 8.34
C PHE A 401 34.95 7.13 8.10
N ARG A 402 36.28 7.06 7.92
CA ARG A 402 37.01 5.79 7.83
C ARG A 402 36.85 4.93 9.08
N GLU A 403 36.91 5.53 10.26
CA GLU A 403 36.68 4.83 11.52
C GLU A 403 35.27 4.23 11.60
N ARG A 404 34.24 4.99 11.19
CA ARG A 404 32.86 4.50 11.14
C ARG A 404 32.68 3.36 10.15
N LEU A 405 33.29 3.45 8.96
CA LEU A 405 33.30 2.35 7.99
C LEU A 405 33.99 1.10 8.53
N TYR A 406 35.12 1.26 9.23
CA TYR A 406 35.81 0.16 9.89
C TYR A 406 34.94 -0.50 10.97
N ARG A 407 34.32 0.29 11.85
CA ARG A 407 33.41 -0.24 12.88
C ARG A 407 32.20 -0.94 12.28
N LEU A 408 31.60 -0.40 11.22
CA LEU A 408 30.52 -1.06 10.48
C LEU A 408 30.99 -2.38 9.91
N SER A 409 32.15 -2.40 9.26
CA SER A 409 32.71 -3.61 8.67
C SER A 409 32.91 -4.71 9.71
N ARG A 410 33.42 -4.35 10.89
CA ARG A 410 33.56 -5.28 12.03
C ARG A 410 32.21 -5.74 12.58
N ALA A 411 31.25 -4.84 12.74
CA ALA A 411 29.94 -5.16 13.31
C ALA A 411 29.12 -6.09 12.40
N PHE A 412 29.25 -5.94 11.08
CA PHE A 412 28.52 -6.74 10.08
C PHE A 412 29.38 -7.81 9.38
N GLU A 413 30.62 -8.01 9.86
CA GLU A 413 31.59 -9.00 9.36
C GLU A 413 31.77 -8.92 7.83
N THR A 414 31.90 -7.70 7.31
CA THR A 414 31.81 -7.44 5.87
C THR A 414 33.10 -7.68 5.10
N GLU A 415 34.20 -8.05 5.78
CA GLU A 415 35.53 -8.12 5.15
C GLU A 415 35.55 -9.06 3.94
N THR A 416 34.74 -10.12 3.98
CA THR A 416 34.66 -11.14 2.92
C THR A 416 33.56 -10.90 1.89
N HIS A 417 32.73 -9.87 2.04
CA HIS A 417 31.58 -9.61 1.17
C HIS A 417 32.01 -8.85 -0.10
N PRO A 418 31.95 -9.44 -1.31
CA PRO A 418 32.45 -8.79 -2.53
C PRO A 418 31.70 -7.49 -2.86
N SER A 419 30.40 -7.43 -2.57
CA SER A 419 29.59 -6.24 -2.81
C SER A 419 29.99 -5.07 -1.90
N PHE A 420 30.44 -5.34 -0.67
CA PHE A 420 30.96 -4.31 0.22
C PHE A 420 32.28 -3.72 -0.29
N GLN A 421 33.15 -4.55 -0.87
CA GLN A 421 34.41 -4.11 -1.48
C GLN A 421 34.20 -3.27 -2.76
N SER A 422 33.00 -3.30 -3.32
CA SER A 422 32.62 -2.51 -4.50
C SER A 422 31.87 -1.22 -4.14
N MET A 423 31.95 -0.78 -2.87
CA MET A 423 31.23 0.37 -2.34
C MET A 423 31.45 1.64 -3.19
N VAL A 424 30.35 2.36 -3.41
CA VAL A 424 30.35 3.64 -4.13
C VAL A 424 30.16 4.78 -3.14
N LEU A 425 31.00 5.81 -3.23
CA LEU A 425 30.87 7.04 -2.45
C LEU A 425 30.33 8.16 -3.34
N VAL A 426 29.25 8.81 -2.92
CA VAL A 426 28.65 9.94 -3.61
C VAL A 426 28.71 11.16 -2.68
N GLY A 427 29.59 12.10 -2.99
CA GLY A 427 29.81 13.29 -2.16
C GLY A 427 29.38 14.58 -2.86
N HIS A 428 28.66 15.45 -2.15
CA HIS A 428 28.32 16.79 -2.61
C HIS A 428 29.28 17.82 -1.98
N SER A 429 29.92 18.67 -2.79
CA SER A 429 30.83 19.73 -2.34
C SER A 429 31.88 19.20 -1.35
N MET A 430 31.90 19.67 -0.09
CA MET A 430 32.80 19.17 0.96
C MET A 430 32.71 17.65 1.18
N GLY A 431 31.52 17.06 1.03
CA GLY A 431 31.36 15.61 1.08
C GLY A 431 32.17 14.87 0.01
N GLY A 432 32.34 15.48 -1.18
CA GLY A 432 33.19 14.93 -2.24
C GLY A 432 34.68 14.95 -1.90
N LEU A 433 35.14 15.97 -1.17
CA LEU A 433 36.51 16.04 -0.66
C LEU A 433 36.77 14.94 0.39
N ILE A 434 35.81 14.70 1.28
CA ILE A 434 35.87 13.62 2.27
C ILE A 434 35.87 12.26 1.58
N SER A 435 34.98 12.04 0.60
CA SER A 435 34.95 10.79 -0.18
C SER A 435 36.30 10.52 -0.86
N LYS A 436 36.87 11.52 -1.54
CA LYS A 436 38.17 11.40 -2.22
C LYS A 436 39.30 11.06 -1.25
N THR A 437 39.34 11.74 -0.10
CA THR A 437 40.37 11.53 0.93
C THR A 437 40.22 10.19 1.65
N THR A 438 39.03 9.57 1.57
CA THR A 438 38.73 8.27 2.18
C THR A 438 39.08 7.10 1.27
N ALA A 439 38.93 7.27 -0.04
CA ALA A 439 39.22 6.24 -1.04
C ALA A 439 40.72 6.15 -1.43
N GLN A 440 41.50 7.16 -1.07
CA GLN A 440 42.97 7.19 -1.19
C GLN A 440 43.61 6.60 0.06
#